data_AF-A0A9P7ABR6-F1
#
_entry.id   AF-A0A9P7ABR6-F1
#
_cell.length_a   1.000
_cell.length_b   1.000
_cell.length_c   1.000
_cell.angle_alpha   90.00
_cell.angle_beta   90.00
_cell.angle_gamma   90.00
#
_symmetry.space_group_name_H-M   'P 1'
#
loop_
_entity.id
_entity.type
_entity.pdbx_description
1 polymer ?
#
loop_
_entity_poly.entity_id
_entity_poly.type
_entity_poly.pdbx_seq_one_letter_code
_entity_poly.pdbx_strand_id
1 'polypeptide(L)'
;DIARYSKLISPKDTGHNEQREARLLERCPPGHEGKRLVDKPATILDASGAIIAWYLPDALTDTTQKEIREATNLLAPSLEKSVRADGNWRTNQKWFNRGSEDVGATPGCINLSPAWFQQGHENVSDPEVSASLKGPSCENILKAISRPAAIASAALRVMHPEQYWAGLRTLSNLGHIAVSKDLPQMPEALQYWASVFNTLS
;
A
#
# COMPACT_ATOMS: atom_id res chain seq x y z
N ASP A 1 -10.50 -17.29 -12.78
CA ASP A 1 -11.00 -16.01 -13.30
C ASP A 1 -11.34 -15.14 -12.10
N ILE A 2 -10.56 -14.09 -11.89
CA ILE A 2 -10.68 -13.21 -10.72
C ILE A 2 -11.92 -12.30 -10.84
N ALA A 3 -12.31 -11.91 -12.06
CA ALA A 3 -13.50 -11.12 -12.30
C ALA A 3 -14.77 -11.94 -12.01
N ARG A 4 -14.77 -13.23 -12.34
CA ARG A 4 -15.84 -14.15 -11.91
C ARG A 4 -15.88 -14.24 -10.39
N TYR A 5 -14.75 -14.52 -9.73
CA TYR A 5 -14.70 -14.65 -8.28
C TYR A 5 -15.20 -13.39 -7.56
N SER A 6 -14.77 -12.21 -8.01
CA SER A 6 -15.17 -10.91 -7.45
C SER A 6 -16.69 -10.68 -7.50
N LYS A 7 -17.39 -11.20 -8.51
CA LYS A 7 -18.86 -11.12 -8.60
C LYS A 7 -19.59 -12.09 -7.66
N LEU A 8 -18.90 -13.10 -7.16
CA LEU A 8 -19.50 -14.11 -6.27
C LEU A 8 -19.38 -13.74 -4.81
N ILE A 9 -18.35 -12.98 -4.44
CA ILE A 9 -18.10 -12.53 -3.07
C ILE A 9 -18.99 -11.33 -2.73
N SER A 10 -19.48 -11.31 -1.50
CA SER A 10 -20.27 -10.24 -0.91
C SER A 10 -19.42 -9.50 0.13
N PRO A 11 -19.66 -8.20 0.38
CA PRO A 11 -19.02 -7.48 1.49
C PRO A 11 -19.21 -8.12 2.87
N LYS A 12 -20.20 -9.02 3.02
CA LYS A 12 -20.48 -9.77 4.26
C LYS A 12 -19.77 -11.12 4.33
N ASP A 13 -19.10 -11.57 3.27
CA ASP A 13 -18.34 -12.81 3.30
C ASP A 13 -17.07 -12.60 4.14
N THR A 14 -16.98 -13.29 5.28
CA THR A 14 -15.91 -13.12 6.27
C THR A 14 -14.77 -14.13 6.12
N GLY A 15 -14.90 -15.11 5.22
CA GLY A 15 -13.96 -16.23 5.11
C GLY A 15 -14.12 -17.32 6.19
N HIS A 16 -15.07 -17.16 7.12
CA HIS A 16 -15.27 -18.11 8.23
C HIS A 16 -16.45 -19.07 8.05
N ASN A 17 -17.25 -18.90 6.99
CA ASN A 17 -18.36 -19.79 6.70
C ASN A 17 -17.90 -20.91 5.76
N GLU A 18 -17.58 -22.07 6.34
CA GLU A 18 -17.02 -23.22 5.60
C GLU A 18 -17.90 -23.65 4.41
N GLN A 19 -19.23 -23.67 4.57
CA GLN A 19 -20.14 -24.05 3.48
C GLN A 19 -20.11 -23.02 2.34
N ARG A 20 -19.95 -21.74 2.68
CA ARG A 20 -19.81 -20.67 1.69
C ARG A 20 -18.47 -20.79 0.95
N GLU A 21 -17.38 -20.99 1.69
CA GLU A 21 -16.04 -21.17 1.11
C GLU A 21 -15.96 -22.42 0.22
N ALA A 22 -16.56 -23.54 0.64
CA ALA A 22 -16.63 -24.75 -0.18
C ALA A 22 -17.36 -24.51 -1.52
N ARG A 23 -18.49 -23.79 -1.50
CA ARG A 23 -19.22 -23.42 -2.72
C ARG A 23 -18.43 -22.45 -3.60
N LEU A 24 -17.67 -21.52 -3.01
CA LEU A 24 -16.81 -20.63 -3.78
C LEU A 24 -15.66 -21.40 -4.43
N LEU A 25 -15.07 -22.35 -3.72
CA LEU A 25 -13.98 -23.20 -4.21
C LEU A 25 -14.43 -24.10 -5.36
N GLU A 26 -15.59 -24.76 -5.23
CA GLU A 26 -16.19 -25.57 -6.30
C GLU A 26 -16.43 -24.72 -7.56
N ARG A 27 -16.94 -23.50 -7.37
CA ARG A 27 -17.22 -22.59 -8.48
C ARG A 27 -15.99 -21.89 -9.03
N CYS A 28 -14.90 -21.75 -8.28
CA CYS A 28 -13.69 -21.06 -8.68
C CYS A 28 -12.48 -21.86 -8.18
N PRO A 29 -12.21 -23.03 -8.76
CA PRO A 29 -11.10 -23.87 -8.33
C PRO A 29 -9.76 -23.17 -8.60
N PRO A 30 -8.71 -23.47 -7.81
CA PRO A 30 -7.37 -22.98 -8.05
C PRO A 30 -6.88 -23.41 -9.44
N GLY A 31 -6.03 -22.59 -10.06
CA GLY A 31 -5.45 -22.90 -11.38
C GLY A 31 -4.38 -24.00 -11.36
N HIS A 32 -3.95 -24.43 -10.19
CA HIS A 32 -3.01 -25.53 -10.00
C HIS A 32 -3.29 -26.24 -8.67
N GLU A 33 -2.96 -27.54 -8.60
CA GLU A 33 -2.96 -28.26 -7.33
C GLU A 33 -1.72 -27.92 -6.50
N GLY A 34 -1.88 -27.92 -5.18
CA GLY A 34 -0.78 -27.70 -4.23
C GLY A 34 -0.19 -26.28 -4.24
N LYS A 35 0.97 -26.14 -3.58
CA LYS A 35 1.73 -24.89 -3.53
C LYS A 35 2.77 -24.91 -4.63
N ARG A 36 2.83 -23.85 -5.44
CA ARG A 36 3.89 -23.66 -6.43
C ARG A 36 4.83 -22.56 -5.95
N LEU A 37 6.12 -22.89 -5.79
CA LEU A 37 7.14 -21.89 -5.53
C LEU A 37 7.42 -21.12 -6.83
N VAL A 38 7.44 -19.80 -6.74
CA VAL A 38 7.83 -18.91 -7.84
C VAL A 38 9.09 -18.18 -7.39
N ASP A 39 10.23 -18.57 -7.97
CA ASP A 39 11.56 -18.07 -7.62
C ASP A 39 12.19 -17.21 -8.74
N LYS A 40 11.56 -17.18 -9.92
CA LYS A 40 11.99 -16.42 -11.10
C LYS A 40 10.94 -15.38 -11.49
N PRO A 41 11.32 -14.30 -12.21
CA PRO A 41 10.37 -13.33 -12.72
C PRO A 41 9.23 -14.01 -13.48
N ALA A 42 7.99 -13.69 -13.10
CA ALA A 42 6.81 -14.34 -13.64
C ALA A 42 5.57 -13.43 -13.58
N THR A 43 4.67 -13.60 -14.55
CA THR A 43 3.30 -13.12 -14.45
C THR A 43 2.39 -14.24 -14.01
N ILE A 44 1.53 -13.98 -13.03
CA ILE A 44 0.48 -14.89 -12.60
C ILE A 44 -0.79 -14.51 -13.35
N LEU A 45 -1.33 -15.47 -14.09
CA LEU A 45 -2.55 -15.30 -14.86
C LEU A 45 -3.72 -15.94 -14.12
N ASP A 46 -4.91 -15.39 -14.30
CA ASP A 46 -6.13 -16.11 -13.96
C ASP A 46 -6.57 -17.05 -15.09
N ALA A 47 -7.67 -17.79 -14.86
CA ALA A 47 -8.23 -18.73 -15.83
C ALA A 47 -8.69 -18.10 -17.16
N SER A 48 -8.83 -16.77 -17.24
CA SER A 48 -9.17 -16.06 -18.49
C SER A 48 -7.93 -15.60 -19.27
N GLY A 49 -6.74 -15.78 -18.70
CA GLY A 49 -5.48 -15.27 -19.24
C GLY A 49 -5.16 -13.84 -18.81
N ALA A 50 -5.97 -13.23 -17.95
CA ALA A 50 -5.70 -11.89 -17.42
C ALA A 50 -4.57 -11.94 -16.37
N ILE A 51 -3.64 -10.99 -16.44
CA ILE A 51 -2.55 -10.89 -15.46
C ILE A 51 -3.13 -10.35 -14.14
N ILE A 52 -2.98 -11.11 -13.06
CA ILE A 52 -3.44 -10.74 -11.71
C ILE A 52 -2.30 -10.33 -10.78
N ALA A 53 -1.08 -10.76 -11.07
CA ALA A 53 0.11 -10.34 -10.35
C ALA A 53 1.36 -10.42 -11.21
N TRP A 54 2.29 -9.52 -10.96
CA TRP A 54 3.66 -9.58 -11.47
C TRP A 54 4.57 -9.89 -10.29
N TYR A 55 5.39 -10.93 -10.42
CA TYR A 55 6.44 -11.26 -9.49
C TYR A 55 7.78 -10.91 -10.13
N LEU A 56 8.48 -9.95 -9.56
CA LEU A 56 9.72 -9.38 -10.09
C LEU A 56 10.80 -9.38 -9.00
N PRO A 57 11.41 -10.54 -8.70
CA PRO A 57 12.49 -10.64 -7.72
C PRO A 57 13.68 -9.80 -8.20
N ASP A 58 14.37 -9.15 -7.25
CA ASP A 58 15.56 -8.34 -7.48
C ASP A 58 15.41 -7.24 -8.55
N ALA A 59 14.19 -6.78 -8.80
CA ALA A 59 13.92 -5.71 -9.77
C ALA A 59 14.41 -4.33 -9.32
N LEU A 60 14.66 -4.17 -8.01
CA LEU A 60 15.24 -2.96 -7.45
C LEU A 60 16.74 -3.15 -7.29
N THR A 61 17.53 -2.20 -7.80
CA THR A 61 18.98 -2.18 -7.60
C THR A 61 19.33 -2.08 -6.12
N ASP A 62 20.50 -2.60 -5.73
CA ASP A 62 21.01 -2.51 -4.36
C ASP A 62 21.00 -1.07 -3.83
N THR A 63 21.32 -0.10 -4.69
CA THR A 63 21.26 1.33 -4.35
C THR A 63 19.85 1.74 -3.95
N THR A 64 18.83 1.39 -4.73
CA THR A 64 17.43 1.72 -4.42
C THR A 64 16.93 0.98 -3.18
N GLN A 65 17.32 -0.27 -2.99
CA GLN A 65 17.00 -1.01 -1.76
C GLN A 65 17.63 -0.35 -0.52
N LYS A 66 18.86 0.15 -0.65
CA LYS A 66 19.54 0.91 0.40
C LYS A 66 18.85 2.25 0.69
N GLU A 67 18.45 2.99 -0.34
CA GLU A 67 17.67 4.23 -0.20
C GLU A 67 16.37 4.00 0.57
N ILE A 68 15.62 2.94 0.24
CA ILE A 68 14.39 2.57 0.96
C ILE A 68 14.71 2.26 2.43
N ARG A 69 15.75 1.47 2.69
CA ARG A 69 16.16 1.11 4.05
C ARG A 69 16.56 2.35 4.87
N GLU A 70 17.36 3.25 4.31
CA GLU A 70 17.75 4.49 4.98
C GLU A 70 16.55 5.39 5.25
N ALA A 71 15.60 5.48 4.31
CA ALA A 71 14.35 6.20 4.51
C ALA A 71 13.51 5.61 5.66
N THR A 72 13.51 4.29 5.83
CA THR A 72 12.81 3.66 6.97
C THR A 72 13.42 4.02 8.33
N ASN A 73 14.72 4.36 8.39
CA ASN A 73 15.33 4.84 9.64
C ASN A 73 14.77 6.20 10.06
N LEU A 74 14.39 7.06 9.09
CA LEU A 74 13.72 8.34 9.39
C LEU A 74 12.32 8.13 10.00
N LEU A 75 11.71 6.97 9.76
CA LEU A 75 10.41 6.58 10.30
C LEU A 75 10.50 5.94 11.70
N ALA A 76 11.70 5.57 12.16
CA ALA A 76 11.88 4.81 13.40
C ALA A 76 11.12 5.39 14.62
N PRO A 77 11.18 6.71 14.91
CA PRO A 77 10.45 7.26 16.06
C PRO A 77 8.93 7.11 15.95
N SER A 78 8.38 7.17 14.73
CA SER A 78 6.95 7.01 14.47
C SER A 78 6.53 5.53 14.53
N LEU A 79 7.39 4.65 14.03
CA LEU A 79 7.20 3.20 14.08
C LEU A 79 7.21 2.70 15.54
N GLU A 80 8.16 3.11 16.36
CA GLU A 80 8.23 2.73 17.78
C GLU A 80 6.98 3.16 18.55
N LYS A 81 6.55 4.42 18.36
CA LYS A 81 5.34 4.97 19.00
C LYS A 81 4.06 4.26 18.59
N SER A 82 4.04 3.64 17.41
CA SER A 82 2.86 2.90 16.93
C SER A 82 2.62 1.61 17.72
N VAL A 83 3.66 1.04 18.32
CA VAL A 83 3.58 -0.25 19.02
C VAL A 83 3.14 -0.03 20.47
N ARG A 84 2.11 -0.77 20.90
CA ARG A 84 1.46 -0.63 22.21
C ARG A 84 1.28 -1.99 22.90
N ALA A 85 1.37 -2.00 24.23
CA ALA A 85 1.18 -3.23 25.02
C ALA A 85 -0.25 -3.78 24.90
N ASP A 86 -1.23 -2.89 24.87
CA ASP A 86 -2.68 -3.12 24.74
C ASP A 86 -3.21 -2.78 23.34
N GLY A 87 -2.32 -2.76 22.33
CA GLY A 87 -2.69 -2.46 20.95
C GLY A 87 -3.68 -3.47 20.37
N ASN A 88 -4.36 -3.08 19.28
CA ASN A 88 -5.16 -4.00 18.47
C ASN A 88 -4.24 -4.94 17.66
N TRP A 89 -4.80 -5.78 16.81
CA TRP A 89 -3.99 -6.74 16.03
C TRP A 89 -2.88 -6.10 15.17
N ARG A 90 -2.98 -4.83 14.80
CA ARG A 90 -1.94 -4.09 14.04
C ARG A 90 -0.87 -3.45 14.90
N THR A 91 -1.20 -3.07 16.14
CA THR A 91 -0.31 -2.25 16.99
C THR A 91 0.14 -2.99 18.25
N ASN A 92 -0.38 -4.18 18.53
CA ASN A 92 0.00 -4.93 19.72
C ASN A 92 1.45 -5.41 19.64
N GLN A 93 2.23 -5.12 20.68
CA GLN A 93 3.64 -5.50 20.77
C GLN A 93 3.92 -6.99 20.59
N LYS A 94 2.97 -7.87 20.96
CA LYS A 94 3.14 -9.33 20.85
C LYS A 94 3.25 -9.84 19.41
N TRP A 95 2.84 -9.03 18.43
CA TRP A 95 2.88 -9.38 17.01
C TRP A 95 4.12 -8.86 16.29
N PHE A 96 4.97 -8.10 16.97
CA PHE A 96 6.21 -7.57 16.42
C PHE A 96 7.40 -8.40 16.91
N ASN A 97 8.25 -8.83 15.96
CA ASN A 97 9.51 -9.43 16.31
C ASN A 97 10.47 -8.35 16.84
N ARG A 98 10.62 -8.28 18.16
CA ARG A 98 11.56 -7.38 18.85
C ARG A 98 12.88 -8.07 19.24
N GLY A 99 12.99 -9.39 19.00
CA GLY A 99 14.00 -10.24 19.61
C GLY A 99 15.13 -10.71 18.69
N SER A 100 15.07 -10.44 17.39
CA SER A 100 16.18 -10.75 16.48
C SER A 100 17.04 -9.52 16.26
N GLU A 101 18.24 -9.52 16.85
CA GLU A 101 19.29 -8.51 16.60
C GLU A 101 19.63 -8.37 15.09
N ASP A 102 19.27 -9.38 14.29
CA ASP A 102 19.56 -9.45 12.84
C ASP A 102 18.61 -8.63 11.94
N VAL A 103 17.47 -8.16 12.45
CA VAL A 103 16.51 -7.39 11.64
C VAL A 103 16.78 -5.92 11.90
N GLY A 104 17.74 -5.34 11.18
CA GLY A 104 18.09 -3.92 11.24
C GLY A 104 16.99 -2.96 10.73
N ALA A 105 15.74 -3.19 11.11
CA ALA A 105 14.57 -2.36 10.82
C ALA A 105 13.71 -2.22 12.08
N THR A 106 13.30 -1.00 12.39
CA THR A 106 12.49 -0.69 13.57
C THR A 106 11.07 -1.27 13.44
N PRO A 107 10.59 -2.10 14.38
CA PRO A 107 9.23 -2.64 14.33
C PRO A 107 8.17 -1.55 14.54
N GLY A 108 7.09 -1.61 13.76
CA GLY A 108 5.95 -0.72 13.90
C GLY A 108 5.03 -0.75 12.69
N CYS A 109 4.01 0.12 12.72
CA CYS A 109 3.07 0.33 11.64
C CYS A 109 2.86 1.83 11.45
N ILE A 110 2.87 2.29 10.20
CA ILE A 110 2.58 3.67 9.85
C ILE A 110 1.78 3.70 8.55
N ASN A 111 0.93 4.72 8.39
CA ASN A 111 0.23 4.96 7.13
C ASN A 111 0.42 6.43 6.72
N LEU A 112 1.13 6.66 5.63
CA LEU A 112 1.30 7.97 5.02
C LEU A 112 0.32 8.08 3.86
N SER A 113 -0.51 9.13 3.84
CA SER A 113 -1.45 9.34 2.75
C SER A 113 -1.87 10.80 2.62
N PRO A 114 -1.85 11.39 1.42
CA PRO A 114 -2.42 12.71 1.21
C PRO A 114 -3.93 12.78 1.45
N ALA A 115 -4.71 11.72 1.22
CA ALA A 115 -6.18 11.79 1.27
C ALA A 115 -6.90 10.45 1.47
N TRP A 116 -6.40 9.58 2.35
CA TRP A 116 -7.01 8.26 2.62
C TRP A 116 -8.07 8.29 3.71
N PHE A 117 -7.97 9.18 4.71
CA PHE A 117 -8.82 9.08 5.91
C PHE A 117 -10.32 9.16 5.59
N GLN A 118 -10.70 10.04 4.67
CA GLN A 118 -12.08 10.22 4.22
C GLN A 118 -12.58 9.04 3.36
N GLN A 119 -11.69 8.20 2.85
CA GLN A 119 -12.06 7.02 2.05
C GLN A 119 -12.74 5.99 2.95
N GLY A 120 -14.04 5.76 2.72
CA GLY A 120 -14.85 4.80 3.48
C GLY A 120 -15.70 5.41 4.61
N HIS A 121 -15.75 6.75 4.73
CA HIS A 121 -16.66 7.45 5.64
C HIS A 121 -17.82 8.08 4.87
N GLU A 122 -19.05 7.93 5.37
CA GLU A 122 -20.28 8.42 4.72
C GLU A 122 -20.46 9.95 4.86
N ASN A 123 -19.88 10.55 5.90
CA ASN A 123 -19.89 11.99 6.14
C ASN A 123 -18.56 12.58 5.62
N VAL A 124 -18.52 12.92 4.33
CA VAL A 124 -17.29 13.35 3.66
C VAL A 124 -16.97 14.80 4.04
N SER A 125 -16.04 14.99 4.98
CA SER A 125 -15.34 16.27 5.16
C SER A 125 -14.33 16.50 4.03
N ASP A 126 -13.70 17.67 4.01
CA ASP A 126 -12.61 17.95 3.07
C ASP A 126 -11.49 16.89 3.17
N PRO A 127 -10.80 16.58 2.06
CA PRO A 127 -9.72 15.60 2.09
C PRO A 127 -8.59 16.08 3.01
N GLU A 128 -8.07 15.18 3.84
CA GLU A 128 -6.98 15.49 4.77
C GLU A 128 -5.82 14.53 4.62
N VAL A 129 -4.62 15.09 4.79
CA VAL A 129 -3.40 14.30 4.95
C VAL A 129 -3.48 13.46 6.22
N SER A 130 -2.91 12.26 6.19
CA SER A 130 -2.89 11.37 7.35
C SER A 130 -2.16 12.04 8.52
N ALA A 131 -2.55 11.70 9.75
CA ALA A 131 -1.90 12.25 10.95
C ALA A 131 -0.38 12.04 10.94
N SER A 132 0.09 10.93 10.36
CA SER A 132 1.51 10.63 10.20
C SER A 132 2.22 11.53 9.18
N LEU A 133 1.50 12.14 8.23
CA LEU A 133 2.01 13.17 7.32
C LEU A 133 2.02 14.58 7.93
N LYS A 134 1.32 14.81 9.04
CA LYS A 134 1.27 16.12 9.70
C LYS A 134 2.57 16.34 10.48
N GLY A 135 3.51 17.11 9.93
CA GLY A 135 4.70 17.58 10.64
C GLY A 135 5.99 17.66 9.80
N PRO A 136 7.00 18.40 10.28
CA PRO A 136 8.22 18.70 9.52
C PRO A 136 9.10 17.47 9.24
N SER A 137 8.99 16.41 10.05
CA SER A 137 9.71 15.16 9.79
C SER A 137 9.26 14.46 8.50
N CYS A 138 8.02 14.72 8.05
CA CYS A 138 7.46 14.01 6.91
C CYS A 138 7.98 14.50 5.56
N GLU A 139 8.37 15.77 5.45
CA GLU A 139 9.04 16.29 4.26
C GLU A 139 10.32 15.49 3.95
N ASN A 140 11.14 15.25 4.97
CA ASN A 140 12.39 14.48 4.82
C ASN A 140 12.12 13.03 4.39
N ILE A 141 11.08 12.41 4.96
CA ILE A 141 10.66 11.05 4.59
C ILE A 141 10.20 11.02 3.14
N LEU A 142 9.28 11.93 2.73
CA LEU A 142 8.75 11.99 1.37
C LEU A 142 9.86 12.24 0.33
N LYS A 143 10.81 13.12 0.65
CA LYS A 143 12.01 13.32 -0.18
C LYS A 143 12.84 12.05 -0.28
N ALA A 144 13.12 11.38 0.83
CA ALA A 144 13.95 10.18 0.86
C ALA A 144 13.34 9.02 0.06
N ILE A 145 12.01 8.85 0.09
CA ILE A 145 11.32 7.79 -0.66
C ILE A 145 10.91 8.18 -2.07
N SER A 146 11.10 9.43 -2.48
CA SER A 146 10.58 9.98 -3.74
C SER A 146 11.01 9.17 -4.96
N ARG A 147 12.29 8.83 -5.05
CA ARG A 147 12.84 8.02 -6.16
C ARG A 147 12.29 6.59 -6.16
N PRO A 148 12.34 5.81 -5.06
CA PRO A 148 11.68 4.52 -4.99
C PRO A 148 10.18 4.56 -5.37
N ALA A 149 9.44 5.55 -4.88
CA ALA A 149 8.02 5.74 -5.19
C ALA A 149 7.77 6.05 -6.68
N ALA A 150 8.65 6.83 -7.30
CA ALA A 150 8.60 7.10 -8.73
C ALA A 150 8.88 5.84 -9.56
N ILE A 151 9.83 5.00 -9.14
CA ILE A 151 10.12 3.71 -9.79
C ILE A 151 8.89 2.79 -9.73
N ALA A 152 8.27 2.66 -8.56
CA ALA A 152 7.03 1.87 -8.41
C ALA A 152 5.90 2.41 -9.31
N SER A 153 5.77 3.73 -9.42
CA SER A 153 4.79 4.38 -10.31
C SER A 153 5.10 4.13 -11.78
N ALA A 154 6.38 4.17 -12.18
CA ALA A 154 6.81 3.87 -13.54
C ALA A 154 6.53 2.39 -13.91
N ALA A 155 6.77 1.47 -12.96
CA ALA A 155 6.41 0.07 -13.14
C ALA A 155 4.89 -0.08 -13.33
N LEU A 156 4.07 0.60 -12.52
CA LEU A 156 2.62 0.59 -12.67
C LEU A 156 2.17 1.13 -14.02
N ARG A 157 2.83 2.17 -14.55
CA ARG A 157 2.51 2.71 -15.88
C ARG A 157 2.64 1.65 -16.98
N VAL A 158 3.59 0.72 -16.85
CA VAL A 158 3.79 -0.38 -17.80
C VAL A 158 2.80 -1.52 -17.53
N MET A 159 2.67 -1.93 -16.26
CA MET A 159 1.89 -3.11 -15.88
C MET A 159 0.38 -2.86 -15.92
N HIS A 160 -0.07 -1.66 -15.58
CA HIS A 160 -1.47 -1.27 -15.52
C HIS A 160 -1.68 0.22 -15.86
N PRO A 161 -1.57 0.60 -17.15
CA PRO A 161 -1.61 2.00 -17.58
C PRO A 161 -2.86 2.77 -17.13
N GLU A 162 -4.03 2.13 -17.18
CA GLU A 162 -5.29 2.78 -16.77
C GLU A 162 -5.30 3.18 -15.29
N GLN A 163 -4.79 2.31 -14.41
CA GLN A 163 -4.69 2.57 -12.98
C GLN A 163 -3.66 3.65 -12.69
N TYR A 164 -2.53 3.66 -13.42
CA TYR A 164 -1.54 4.73 -13.34
C TYR A 164 -2.17 6.10 -13.66
N TRP A 165 -2.88 6.20 -14.78
CA TRP A 165 -3.53 7.46 -15.17
C TRP A 165 -4.66 7.86 -14.23
N ALA A 166 -5.40 6.89 -13.69
CA ALA A 166 -6.40 7.16 -12.66
C ALA A 166 -5.76 7.75 -11.40
N GLY A 167 -4.66 7.16 -10.91
CA GLY A 167 -3.91 7.66 -9.76
C GLY A 167 -3.38 9.09 -9.97
N LEU A 168 -2.80 9.36 -11.15
CA LEU A 168 -2.35 10.72 -11.50
C LEU A 168 -3.48 11.74 -11.51
N ARG A 169 -4.63 11.41 -12.11
CA ARG A 169 -5.80 12.30 -12.11
C ARG A 169 -6.29 12.55 -10.68
N THR A 170 -6.31 11.53 -9.83
CA THR A 170 -6.68 11.66 -8.42
C THR A 170 -5.77 12.65 -7.71
N LEU A 171 -4.45 12.55 -7.86
CA LEU A 171 -3.50 13.46 -7.21
C LEU A 171 -3.59 14.89 -7.77
N SER A 172 -3.79 15.04 -9.08
CA SER A 172 -4.03 16.35 -9.70
C SER A 172 -5.31 17.00 -9.16
N ASN A 173 -6.40 16.23 -9.04
CA ASN A 173 -7.66 16.71 -8.48
C ASN A 173 -7.51 17.09 -7.01
N LEU A 174 -6.76 16.31 -6.22
CA LEU A 174 -6.44 16.67 -4.83
C LEU A 174 -5.70 18.01 -4.75
N GLY A 175 -4.75 18.26 -5.64
CA GLY A 175 -4.06 19.55 -5.75
C GLY A 175 -5.01 20.71 -6.05
N HIS A 176 -5.92 20.55 -7.02
CA HIS A 176 -6.93 21.57 -7.33
C HIS A 176 -7.87 21.83 -6.14
N ILE A 177 -8.33 20.77 -5.47
CA ILE A 177 -9.20 20.89 -4.29
C ILE A 177 -8.46 21.65 -3.18
N ALA A 178 -7.20 21.29 -2.93
CA ALA A 178 -6.38 21.92 -1.90
C ALA A 178 -6.25 23.43 -2.08
N VAL A 179 -6.01 23.90 -3.31
CA VAL A 179 -5.97 25.33 -3.62
C VAL A 179 -7.34 25.97 -3.46
N SER A 180 -8.40 25.34 -4.00
CA SER A 180 -9.75 25.91 -3.97
C SER A 180 -10.34 26.05 -2.57
N LYS A 181 -9.92 25.19 -1.64
CA LYS A 181 -10.43 25.12 -0.26
C LYS A 181 -9.43 25.62 0.78
N ASP A 182 -8.29 26.16 0.35
CA ASP A 182 -7.22 26.66 1.22
C ASP A 182 -6.79 25.62 2.27
N LEU A 183 -6.38 24.42 1.80
CA LEU A 183 -5.96 23.30 2.66
C LEU A 183 -4.42 23.28 2.76
N PRO A 184 -3.77 24.02 3.69
CA PRO A 184 -2.33 24.29 3.62
C PRO A 184 -1.43 23.04 3.69
N GLN A 185 -1.85 22.00 4.40
CA GLN A 185 -1.04 20.78 4.57
C GLN A 185 -1.02 19.88 3.33
N MET A 186 -2.02 19.99 2.45
CA MET A 186 -2.15 19.12 1.29
C MET A 186 -1.13 19.47 0.18
N PRO A 187 -0.96 20.75 -0.24
CA PRO A 187 0.08 21.12 -1.21
C PRO A 187 1.49 20.78 -0.73
N GLU A 188 1.78 20.98 0.55
CA GLU A 188 3.08 20.62 1.15
C GLU A 188 3.37 19.12 1.03
N ALA A 189 2.38 18.28 1.33
CA ALA A 189 2.52 16.83 1.18
C ALA A 189 2.64 16.42 -0.30
N LEU A 190 1.80 16.99 -1.18
CA LEU A 190 1.77 16.66 -2.60
C LEU A 190 3.04 17.11 -3.33
N GLN A 191 3.73 18.16 -2.87
CA GLN A 191 4.97 18.66 -3.46
C GLN A 191 6.06 17.57 -3.56
N TYR A 192 6.14 16.70 -2.57
CA TYR A 192 7.14 15.63 -2.50
C TYR A 192 6.56 14.22 -2.72
N TRP A 193 5.26 14.13 -3.00
CA TRP A 193 4.57 12.86 -3.21
C TRP A 193 4.82 12.33 -4.63
N ALA A 194 5.81 11.44 -4.77
CA ALA A 194 6.23 10.90 -6.05
C ALA A 194 5.50 9.61 -6.48
N SER A 195 4.52 9.15 -5.69
CA SER A 195 3.75 7.94 -5.99
C SER A 195 2.42 8.29 -6.65
N VAL A 196 1.96 7.48 -7.63
CA VAL A 196 0.57 7.58 -8.14
C VAL A 196 -0.45 6.89 -7.23
N PHE A 197 0.01 6.11 -6.25
CA PHE A 197 -0.84 5.64 -5.16
C PHE A 197 -1.01 6.76 -4.14
N ASN A 198 -2.19 6.88 -3.55
CA ASN A 198 -2.47 7.84 -2.49
C ASN A 198 -2.14 7.32 -1.09
N THR A 199 -1.44 6.20 -0.95
CA THR A 199 -1.06 5.63 0.35
C THR A 199 0.29 4.93 0.28
N LEU A 200 1.06 5.04 1.35
CA LEU A 200 2.25 4.26 1.66
C LEU A 200 2.09 3.71 3.08
N SER A 201 2.29 2.41 3.27
CA SER A 201 2.10 1.69 4.53
C SER A 201 3.27 0.80 4.86
#